data_AF-A0A8S9MUR5-F1
#
_entry.id   AF-A0A8S9MUR5-F1
#
_cell.length_a   1.000
_cell.length_b   1.000
_cell.length_c   1.000
_cell.angle_alpha   90.00
_cell.angle_beta   90.00
_cell.angle_gamma   90.00
#
_symmetry.space_group_name_H-M   'P 1'
#
loop_
_entity.id
_entity.type
_entity.pdbx_description
1 polymer ?
#
loop_
_entity_poly.entity_id
_entity_poly.type
_entity_poly.pdbx_seq_one_letter_code
_entity_poly.pdbx_strand_id
1 'polypeptide(L)'
;MWTPRGTQRERLSFSLLLAATLLSGLNTIGRINMVENRLVGMKSGGVYETPGGTILFGAVQELESLTLDRESIQLKDSLALKHQFSN
;
A
#
# COMPACT_ATOMS: atom_id res chain seq x y z
N MET A 1 3.81 33.40 -15.45
CA MET A 1 3.19 32.26 -16.15
C MET A 1 4.14 31.07 -16.04
N TRP A 2 3.98 30.24 -15.01
CA TRP A 2 4.90 29.13 -14.67
C TRP A 2 4.10 27.95 -14.15
N THR A 3 4.10 26.83 -14.87
CA THR A 3 3.73 25.51 -14.34
C THR A 3 4.50 24.42 -15.08
N PRO A 4 5.43 23.75 -14.38
CA PRO A 4 5.48 22.28 -14.47
C PRO A 4 5.87 21.69 -13.11
N ARG A 5 4.92 21.61 -12.17
CA ARG A 5 5.12 20.91 -10.87
C ARG A 5 4.55 19.49 -10.83
N GLY A 6 3.62 19.14 -11.73
CA GLY A 6 2.99 17.82 -11.77
C GLY A 6 3.95 16.71 -12.21
N THR A 7 4.71 16.95 -13.29
CA THR A 7 5.57 15.95 -13.93
C THR A 7 6.73 15.47 -13.06
N GLN A 8 7.27 16.30 -12.17
CA GLN A 8 8.39 15.91 -11.30
C GLN A 8 7.95 15.02 -10.14
N ARG A 9 6.81 15.32 -9.51
CA ARG A 9 6.26 14.48 -8.43
C ARG A 9 5.82 13.11 -8.94
N GLU A 10 5.16 13.06 -10.09
CA GLU A 10 4.75 11.80 -10.71
C GLU A 10 5.95 10.92 -11.09
N ARG A 11 7.03 11.52 -11.62
CA ARG A 11 8.27 10.80 -11.90
C ARG A 11 8.95 10.25 -10.64
N LEU A 12 8.98 11.02 -9.56
CA LEU A 12 9.53 10.59 -8.26
C LEU A 12 8.73 9.42 -7.68
N SER A 13 7.39 9.49 -7.71
CA SER A 13 6.52 8.42 -7.24
C SER A 13 6.71 7.11 -8.02
N PHE A 14 6.78 7.20 -9.35
CA PHE A 14 7.05 6.02 -10.19
C PHE A 14 8.44 5.43 -9.94
N SER A 15 9.46 6.29 -9.83
CA SER A 15 10.82 5.86 -9.55
C SER A 15 10.96 5.14 -8.21
N LEU A 16 10.24 5.59 -7.17
CA LEU A 16 10.23 4.96 -5.85
C LEU A 16 9.62 3.55 -5.89
N LEU A 17 8.48 3.40 -6.57
CA LEU A 17 7.84 2.10 -6.72
C LEU A 17 8.73 1.11 -7.49
N LEU A 18 9.38 1.58 -8.55
CA LEU A 18 10.29 0.75 -9.34
C LEU A 18 11.51 0.32 -8.51
N ALA A 19 12.14 1.25 -7.79
CA ALA A 19 13.27 0.95 -6.93
C ALA A 19 12.91 -0.05 -5.82
N ALA A 20 11.79 0.16 -5.14
CA ALA A 20 11.29 -0.77 -4.13
C ALA A 20 11.02 -2.15 -4.72
N THR A 21 10.38 -2.22 -5.89
CA THR A 21 10.08 -3.48 -6.59
C THR A 21 11.34 -4.29 -6.90
N LEU A 22 12.38 -3.63 -7.44
CA LEU A 22 13.66 -4.29 -7.74
C LEU A 22 14.33 -4.86 -6.47
N LEU A 23 14.33 -4.08 -5.38
CA LEU A 23 14.90 -4.52 -4.10
C LEU A 23 14.13 -5.70 -3.51
N SER A 24 12.80 -5.65 -3.51
CA SER A 24 11.95 -6.76 -3.02
C SER A 24 12.06 -8.03 -3.87
N GLY A 25 12.26 -7.90 -5.19
CA GLY A 25 12.39 -9.04 -6.10
C GLY A 25 13.62 -9.89 -5.81
N LEU A 26 14.72 -9.26 -5.38
CA LEU A 26 15.93 -9.96 -4.94
C LEU A 26 15.77 -10.69 -3.60
N ASN A 27 14.81 -10.25 -2.78
CA ASN A 27 14.61 -10.74 -1.41
C ASN A 27 13.32 -11.58 -1.24
N THR A 28 12.61 -11.91 -2.33
CA THR A 28 11.34 -12.66 -2.31
C THR A 28 10.28 -12.03 -1.38
N ILE A 29 10.23 -10.71 -1.32
CA ILE A 29 9.29 -9.96 -0.47
C ILE A 29 7.97 -9.71 -1.23
N GLY A 30 6.84 -9.81 -0.53
CA GLY A 30 5.53 -9.37 -1.03
C GLY A 30 4.67 -10.44 -1.69
N ARG A 31 4.94 -11.73 -1.43
CA ARG A 31 4.06 -12.83 -1.83
C ARG A 31 3.06 -13.15 -0.72
N ILE A 32 1.78 -13.19 -1.05
CA ILE A 32 0.69 -13.45 -0.11
C ILE A 32 -0.21 -14.55 -0.68
N ASN A 33 -0.42 -15.62 0.08
CA ASN A 33 -1.42 -16.63 -0.23
C ASN A 33 -2.62 -16.41 0.70
N MET A 34 -3.77 -16.07 0.13
CA MET A 34 -4.94 -15.67 0.92
C MET A 34 -6.22 -16.31 0.36
N VAL A 35 -7.13 -16.60 1.28
CA VAL A 35 -8.52 -16.89 0.96
C VAL A 35 -9.35 -15.67 1.31
N GLU A 36 -9.99 -15.07 0.32
CA GLU A 36 -10.81 -13.87 0.48
C GLU A 36 -12.30 -14.19 0.31
N ASN A 37 -13.14 -13.39 0.98
CA ASN A 37 -14.59 -13.46 0.78
C ASN A 37 -14.96 -12.55 -0.40
N ARG A 38 -15.67 -13.12 -1.38
CA ARG A 38 -16.24 -12.36 -2.50
C ARG A 38 -17.57 -11.74 -2.09
N LEU A 39 -17.93 -10.65 -2.78
CA LEU A 39 -19.17 -9.92 -2.55
C LEU A 39 -20.44 -10.79 -2.76
N VAL A 40 -20.34 -11.81 -3.62
CA VAL A 40 -21.43 -12.77 -3.90
C VAL A 40 -21.57 -13.87 -2.84
N GLY A 41 -20.86 -13.79 -1.70
CA GLY A 41 -20.95 -14.75 -0.59
C GLY A 41 -20.14 -16.03 -0.76
N MET A 42 -19.27 -16.09 -1.77
CA MET A 42 -18.36 -17.22 -2.01
C MET A 42 -16.94 -16.88 -1.55
N LYS A 43 -16.14 -17.89 -1.19
CA LYS A 43 -14.71 -17.71 -0.92
C LYS A 43 -13.88 -18.01 -2.17
N SER A 44 -12.79 -17.27 -2.38
CA SER A 44 -11.78 -17.60 -3.38
C SER A 44 -10.38 -17.62 -2.77
N GLY A 45 -9.62 -18.67 -3.08
CA GLY A 45 -8.19 -18.74 -2.78
C GLY A 45 -7.37 -18.19 -3.95
N GLY A 46 -6.34 -17.41 -3.65
CA GLY A 46 -5.44 -16.84 -4.63
C GLY A 46 -4.06 -16.55 -4.06
N VAL A 47 -3.06 -16.56 -4.95
CA VAL A 47 -1.70 -16.10 -4.65
C VAL A 47 -1.53 -14.73 -5.29
N TYR A 48 -1.19 -13.75 -4.49
CA TYR A 48 -0.99 -12.35 -4.88
C TYR A 48 0.45 -11.93 -4.65
N GLU A 49 0.99 -11.13 -5.56
CA GLU A 49 2.36 -10.63 -5.50
C GLU A 49 2.36 -9.12 -5.58
N THR A 50 2.83 -8.47 -4.51
CA THR A 50 2.90 -7.00 -4.38
C THR A 50 4.25 -6.57 -3.79
N PRO A 51 5.35 -6.82 -4.51
CA PRO A 51 6.71 -6.71 -3.99
C PRO A 51 7.08 -5.28 -3.54
N GLY A 52 7.00 -4.29 -4.44
CA GLY A 52 7.28 -2.89 -4.09
C GLY A 52 6.24 -2.27 -3.16
N GLY A 53 4.98 -2.67 -3.29
CA GLY A 53 3.88 -2.20 -2.42
C GLY A 53 4.08 -2.63 -0.98
N THR A 54 4.56 -3.85 -0.73
CA THR A 54 4.82 -4.37 0.62
C THR A 54 5.87 -3.53 1.35
N ILE A 55 6.98 -3.19 0.69
CA ILE A 55 8.03 -2.36 1.28
C ILE A 55 7.52 -0.95 1.56
N LEU A 56 6.86 -0.32 0.58
CA LEU A 56 6.37 1.04 0.72
C LEU A 56 5.29 1.16 1.80
N PHE A 57 4.40 0.18 1.90
CA PHE A 57 3.36 0.17 2.93
C PHE A 57 3.95 0.04 4.34
N GLY A 58 5.00 -0.76 4.52
CA GLY A 58 5.76 -0.83 5.77
C GLY A 58 6.44 0.51 6.11
N ALA A 59 7.11 1.12 5.12
CA ALA A 59 7.78 2.41 5.33
C ALA A 59 6.80 3.54 5.71
N VAL A 60 5.61 3.56 5.10
CA VAL A 60 4.56 4.55 5.45
C VAL A 60 4.05 4.30 6.87
N GLN A 61 3.79 3.04 7.26
CA GLN A 61 3.37 2.74 8.64
C GLN A 61 4.42 3.16 9.68
N GLU A 62 5.70 2.93 9.40
CA GLU A 62 6.78 3.39 10.29
C GLU A 62 6.82 4.92 10.37
N LEU A 63 6.67 5.62 9.25
CA LEU A 63 6.62 7.08 9.24
C LEU A 63 5.39 7.63 10.00
N GLU A 64 4.23 7.01 9.83
CA GLU A 64 3.01 7.33 10.57
C GLU A 64 3.19 7.09 12.07
N SER A 65 3.89 6.02 12.47
CA SER A 65 4.17 5.75 13.90
C SER A 65 5.02 6.83 14.57
N LEU A 66 5.84 7.55 13.79
CA LEU A 66 6.68 8.64 14.27
C LEU A 66 5.95 9.99 14.28
N THR A 67 4.93 10.14 13.43
CA THR A 67 4.32 11.45 13.14
C THR A 67 2.89 11.59 13.66
N LEU A 68 2.18 10.48 13.82
CA LEU A 68 0.78 10.44 14.25
C LEU A 68 0.67 9.94 15.68
N ASP A 69 -0.28 10.52 16.40
CA ASP A 69 -0.70 10.05 17.71
C ASP A 69 -1.56 8.78 17.61
N ARG A 70 -1.75 8.13 18.76
CA ARG A 70 -2.47 6.86 18.85
C ARG A 70 -3.94 6.98 18.41
N GLU A 71 -4.62 8.06 18.75
CA GLU A 71 -6.04 8.24 18.42
C GLU A 71 -6.21 8.42 16.91
N SER A 72 -5.32 9.21 16.29
CA SER A 72 -5.26 9.38 14.84
C SER A 72 -5.05 8.05 14.09
N ILE A 73 -4.16 7.18 14.58
CA ILE A 73 -3.94 5.85 13.98
C ILE A 73 -5.20 4.98 14.10
N GLN A 74 -5.83 4.95 15.28
CA GLN A 74 -7.06 4.17 15.50
C GLN A 74 -8.21 4.64 14.60
N LEU A 75 -8.36 5.95 14.43
CA LEU A 75 -9.34 6.53 13.52
C LEU A 75 -9.05 6.13 12.07
N LYS A 76 -7.80 6.24 11.63
CA LYS A 76 -7.38 5.83 10.28
C LYS A 76 -7.71 4.36 10.01
N ASP A 77 -7.37 3.47 10.94
CA ASP A 77 -7.61 2.03 10.79
C ASP A 77 -9.11 1.70 10.75
N SER A 78 -9.92 2.39 11.56
CA SER A 78 -11.39 2.25 11.53
C SER A 78 -11.99 2.69 10.19
N LEU A 79 -11.47 3.79 9.62
CA LEU A 79 -11.91 4.31 8.34
C LEU A 79 -11.44 3.42 7.18
N ALA A 80 -10.22 2.90 7.23
CA ALA A 80 -9.67 2.01 6.23
C ALA A 80 -10.55 0.76 6.04
N LEU A 81 -10.97 0.14 7.15
CA LEU A 81 -11.91 -0.99 7.12
C LEU A 81 -13.26 -0.57 6.53
N LYS A 82 -13.80 0.58 6.93
CA LYS A 82 -15.08 1.07 6.41
C LYS A 82 -15.02 1.29 4.89
N HIS A 83 -13.95 1.87 4.37
CA HIS A 83 -13.77 2.10 2.93
C HIS A 83 -13.47 0.82 2.16
N GLN A 84 -12.89 -0.21 2.79
CA GLN A 84 -12.67 -1.51 2.15
C GLN A 84 -13.98 -2.25 1.86
N PHE A 85 -15.02 -2.04 2.68
CA PHE A 85 -16.32 -2.72 2.56
C PHE A 85 -17.46 -1.82 2.04
N SER A 86 -17.24 -0.51 1.91
CA SER A 86 -18.23 0.42 1.36
C SER A 86 -18.13 0.43 -0.16
N ASN A 87 -19.16 -0.08 -0.84
CA ASN A 87 -19.46 0.31 -2.23
C ASN A 87 -19.89 1.77 -2.31
#